data_AF-A0A7V6PXM8-F1
#
_entry.id   AF-A0A7V6PXM8-F1
#
_cell.length_a   1.000
_cell.length_b   1.000
_cell.length_c   1.000
_cell.angle_alpha   90.00
_cell.angle_beta   90.00
_cell.angle_gamma   90.00
#
_symmetry.space_group_name_H-M   'P 1'
#
loop_
_entity.id
_entity.type
_entity.pdbx_description
1 polymer ?
#
loop_
_entity_poly.entity_id
_entity_poly.type
_entity_poly.pdbx_seq_one_letter_code
_entity_poly.pdbx_strand_id
1 'polypeptide(L)'
;MERIGSIYSLNPRNIMNVTELKEQLIAYSISNENITDYFIYFPGGNFIYSPHATYSVELFYEHRYFFEEGFETFNQILNAYYTGSFLQMFLHDYTSNKNYLVYAKTFSKYKPGSIIANAFIIFDLSKLPSIFNSYPEVNIIGNYMIITKDGRLIYGQPNSIYNNEMISQIIKSNSSYIEYNDFIISKNISGEEESWLYIVSTSTKELLKPIFDIREDSFILFIVLIVCSILLAYILSINSYQPIKNLLSEIKPILDQFVIPTMKSKANIKDEFKQIEITLKKMAYDNQTATERIKSMMPVVRNNLLLSFLNGNMKTEKEDDLDRIFLSHGIYFQYE
;
A
#
# COMPACT_ATOMS: atom_id res chain seq x y z
N MET A 1 -73.64 -45.18 -21.08
CA MET A 1 -73.89 -45.73 -19.73
C MET A 1 -72.64 -46.49 -19.35
N GLU A 2 -72.01 -46.11 -18.23
CA GLU A 2 -70.81 -46.71 -17.58
C GLU A 2 -69.48 -46.67 -18.35
N ARG A 3 -68.33 -46.22 -17.82
CA ARG A 3 -67.93 -45.72 -16.49
C ARG A 3 -66.71 -44.81 -16.72
N ILE A 4 -66.87 -43.51 -16.49
CA ILE A 4 -65.77 -42.57 -16.23
C ILE A 4 -65.54 -42.64 -14.73
N GLY A 5 -64.37 -43.11 -14.28
CA GLY A 5 -64.07 -43.23 -12.86
C GLY A 5 -62.66 -43.73 -12.55
N SER A 6 -61.90 -42.87 -11.86
CA SER A 6 -60.76 -43.16 -10.98
C SER A 6 -59.44 -43.70 -11.56
N ILE A 7 -58.62 -42.82 -12.16
CA ILE A 7 -57.16 -43.05 -12.25
C ILE A 7 -56.32 -42.05 -11.44
N TYR A 8 -56.94 -41.00 -10.88
CA TYR A 8 -56.25 -40.02 -10.01
C TYR A 8 -56.85 -39.93 -8.59
N SER A 9 -57.32 -41.05 -8.04
CA SER A 9 -57.55 -41.09 -6.59
C SER A 9 -56.17 -41.12 -5.91
N LEU A 10 -55.87 -40.09 -5.12
CA LEU A 10 -54.75 -40.05 -4.18
C LEU A 10 -54.71 -41.36 -3.37
N ASN A 11 -53.91 -42.32 -3.82
CA ASN A 11 -53.72 -43.61 -3.16
C ASN A 11 -52.96 -43.37 -1.85
N PRO A 12 -53.34 -43.98 -0.72
CA PRO A 12 -52.63 -43.86 0.56
C PRO A 12 -51.10 -44.03 0.45
N ARG A 13 -50.61 -44.89 -0.46
CA ARG A 13 -49.16 -45.02 -0.73
C ARG A 13 -48.53 -43.79 -1.38
N ASN A 14 -49.24 -43.13 -2.30
CA ASN A 14 -48.76 -41.90 -2.94
C ASN A 14 -48.78 -40.73 -1.95
N ILE A 15 -49.77 -40.67 -1.06
CA ILE A 15 -49.84 -39.68 0.02
C ILE A 15 -48.72 -39.90 1.05
N MET A 16 -48.44 -41.16 1.40
CA MET A 16 -47.36 -41.54 2.31
C MET A 16 -45.99 -41.17 1.74
N ASN A 17 -45.75 -41.45 0.45
CA ASN A 17 -44.51 -41.06 -0.23
C ASN A 17 -44.33 -39.54 -0.33
N VAL A 18 -45.41 -38.77 -0.52
CA VAL A 18 -45.35 -37.29 -0.56
C VAL A 18 -45.10 -36.71 0.84
N THR A 19 -45.67 -37.31 1.88
CA THR A 19 -45.43 -36.93 3.29
C THR A 19 -44.01 -37.28 3.74
N GLU A 20 -43.48 -38.45 3.39
CA GLU A 20 -42.08 -38.80 3.67
C GLU A 20 -41.09 -37.89 2.92
N LEU A 21 -41.40 -37.58 1.66
CA LEU A 21 -40.64 -36.62 0.86
C LEU A 21 -40.70 -35.21 1.46
N LYS A 22 -41.84 -34.81 2.05
CA LYS A 22 -41.98 -33.56 2.82
C LYS A 22 -41.01 -33.54 3.99
N GLU A 23 -41.00 -34.59 4.81
CA GLU A 23 -40.16 -34.66 6.01
C GLU A 23 -38.67 -34.65 5.66
N GLN A 24 -38.27 -35.39 4.61
CA GLN A 24 -36.89 -35.41 4.14
C GLN A 24 -36.44 -34.07 3.54
N LEU A 25 -37.30 -33.41 2.76
CA LEU A 25 -36.96 -32.11 2.18
C LEU A 25 -37.00 -30.98 3.22
N ILE A 26 -37.90 -31.03 4.20
CA ILE A 26 -37.88 -30.11 5.35
C ILE A 26 -36.61 -30.33 6.16
N ALA A 27 -36.19 -31.57 6.43
CA ALA A 27 -34.94 -31.86 7.10
C ALA A 27 -33.72 -31.31 6.33
N TYR A 28 -33.78 -31.31 4.99
CA TYR A 28 -32.74 -30.76 4.12
C TYR A 28 -32.74 -29.22 4.05
N SER A 29 -33.90 -28.58 4.02
CA SER A 29 -33.99 -27.11 4.08
C SER A 29 -33.59 -26.57 5.45
N ILE A 30 -33.87 -27.32 6.54
CA ILE A 30 -33.44 -26.97 7.90
C ILE A 30 -31.92 -27.10 8.04
N SER A 31 -31.27 -28.05 7.36
CA SER A 31 -29.82 -28.24 7.45
C SER A 31 -29.00 -27.30 6.58
N ASN A 32 -29.63 -26.55 5.67
CA ASN A 32 -28.96 -25.63 4.76
C ASN A 32 -29.59 -24.22 4.85
N GLU A 33 -29.04 -23.38 5.72
CA GLU A 33 -29.54 -22.02 6.02
C GLU A 33 -29.64 -21.09 4.79
N ASN A 34 -29.00 -21.46 3.67
CA ASN A 34 -29.00 -20.71 2.42
C ASN A 34 -30.25 -20.98 1.55
N ILE A 35 -30.95 -22.10 1.76
CA ILE A 35 -32.20 -22.40 1.05
C ILE A 35 -33.34 -21.69 1.78
N THR A 36 -34.06 -20.83 1.05
CA THR A 36 -35.17 -20.06 1.63
C THR A 36 -36.48 -20.83 1.55
N ASP A 37 -36.72 -21.48 0.42
CA ASP A 37 -37.94 -22.25 0.18
C ASP A 37 -37.68 -23.22 -0.99
N TYR A 38 -38.62 -24.10 -1.27
CA TYR A 38 -38.59 -24.94 -2.46
C TYR A 38 -40.00 -25.33 -2.88
N PHE A 39 -40.16 -25.71 -4.14
CA PHE A 39 -41.39 -26.32 -4.61
C PHE A 39 -41.12 -27.35 -5.69
N ILE A 40 -42.06 -28.28 -5.86
CA ILE A 40 -42.00 -29.34 -6.84
C ILE A 40 -43.26 -29.29 -7.68
N TYR A 41 -43.09 -29.11 -8.98
CA TYR A 41 -44.18 -29.19 -9.94
C TYR A 41 -44.32 -30.61 -10.48
N PHE A 42 -45.56 -31.10 -10.52
CA PHE A 42 -45.91 -32.41 -11.07
C PHE A 42 -46.76 -32.23 -12.34
N PRO A 43 -46.16 -32.36 -13.55
CA PRO A 43 -46.88 -32.14 -14.81
C PRO A 43 -48.08 -33.07 -14.98
N GLY A 44 -47.97 -34.32 -14.51
CA GLY A 44 -49.04 -35.32 -14.65
C GLY A 44 -50.32 -35.01 -13.87
N GLY A 45 -50.26 -34.11 -12.88
CA GLY A 45 -51.42 -33.68 -12.10
C GLY A 45 -51.66 -32.16 -12.13
N ASN A 46 -50.84 -31.40 -12.87
CA ASN A 46 -50.87 -29.94 -12.93
C ASN A 46 -50.97 -29.25 -11.55
N PHE A 47 -50.14 -29.68 -10.61
CA PHE A 47 -50.10 -29.08 -9.27
C PHE A 47 -48.66 -28.85 -8.81
N ILE A 48 -48.52 -27.89 -7.90
CA ILE A 48 -47.27 -27.53 -7.25
C ILE A 48 -47.35 -27.94 -5.79
N TYR A 49 -46.33 -28.64 -5.34
CA TYR A 49 -46.15 -29.04 -3.96
C TYR A 49 -45.06 -28.18 -3.31
N SER A 50 -45.36 -27.53 -2.19
CA SER A 50 -44.38 -26.79 -1.38
C SER A 50 -44.40 -27.30 0.08
N PRO A 51 -43.43 -26.93 0.93
CA PRO A 51 -43.42 -27.32 2.34
C PRO A 51 -44.72 -26.99 3.09
N HIS A 52 -45.36 -25.90 2.66
CA HIS A 52 -46.49 -25.30 3.37
C HIS A 52 -47.84 -25.78 2.85
N ALA A 53 -47.98 -26.00 1.54
CA ALA A 53 -49.25 -26.45 0.95
C ALA A 53 -49.07 -27.04 -0.46
N THR A 54 -50.16 -27.59 -0.98
CA THR A 54 -50.30 -27.97 -2.39
C THR A 54 -51.17 -26.93 -3.09
N TYR A 55 -50.75 -26.49 -4.27
CA TYR A 55 -51.38 -25.44 -5.04
C TYR A 55 -51.72 -25.94 -6.45
N SER A 56 -52.77 -25.39 -7.06
CA SER A 56 -52.84 -25.37 -8.51
C SER A 56 -51.79 -24.41 -9.05
N VAL A 57 -51.39 -24.57 -10.32
CA VAL A 57 -50.39 -23.71 -10.95
C VAL A 57 -50.83 -22.23 -10.93
N GLU A 58 -52.11 -21.98 -11.20
CA GLU A 58 -52.70 -20.64 -11.20
C GLU A 58 -52.67 -20.01 -9.80
N LEU A 59 -53.12 -20.74 -8.78
CA LEU A 59 -53.14 -20.23 -7.40
C LEU A 59 -51.73 -19.92 -6.90
N PHE A 60 -50.76 -20.76 -7.26
CA PHE A 60 -49.37 -20.52 -6.90
C PHE A 60 -48.83 -19.24 -7.57
N TYR A 61 -49.11 -19.06 -8.86
CA TYR A 61 -48.69 -17.89 -9.62
C TYR A 61 -49.35 -16.59 -9.15
N GLU A 62 -50.61 -16.62 -8.76
CA GLU A 62 -51.35 -15.41 -8.39
C GLU A 62 -51.11 -14.98 -6.94
N HIS A 63 -50.79 -15.91 -6.04
CA HIS A 63 -50.82 -15.65 -4.60
C HIS A 63 -49.52 -15.97 -3.86
N ARG A 64 -48.57 -16.68 -4.48
CA ARG A 64 -47.33 -17.08 -3.80
C ARG A 64 -46.09 -16.55 -4.49
N TYR A 65 -45.85 -16.95 -5.72
CA TYR A 65 -44.67 -16.57 -6.47
C TYR A 65 -44.96 -16.36 -7.95
N PHE A 66 -44.31 -15.37 -8.57
CA PHE A 66 -44.50 -15.07 -9.99
C PHE A 66 -43.19 -14.70 -10.69
N PHE A 67 -43.19 -14.77 -12.02
CA PHE A 67 -42.16 -14.20 -12.90
C PHE A 67 -42.74 -12.94 -13.54
N GLU A 68 -41.94 -11.87 -13.70
CA GLU A 68 -42.37 -10.63 -14.35
C GLU A 68 -42.79 -10.84 -15.81
N GLU A 69 -42.25 -11.87 -16.44
CA GLU A 69 -42.51 -12.27 -17.83
C GLU A 69 -43.94 -12.82 -18.06
N GLY A 70 -44.70 -13.06 -16.99
CA GLY A 70 -46.11 -13.46 -17.06
C GLY A 70 -46.39 -14.95 -16.86
N PHE A 71 -47.68 -15.28 -16.73
CA PHE A 71 -48.15 -16.64 -16.44
C PHE A 71 -47.77 -17.67 -17.51
N GLU A 72 -47.83 -17.31 -18.79
CA GLU A 72 -47.47 -18.23 -19.87
C GLU A 72 -46.00 -18.66 -19.80
N THR A 73 -45.12 -17.70 -19.56
CA THR A 73 -43.68 -17.97 -19.35
C THR A 73 -43.47 -18.83 -18.11
N PHE A 74 -44.18 -18.53 -17.01
CA PHE A 74 -44.16 -19.35 -15.80
C PHE A 74 -44.56 -20.80 -16.10
N ASN A 75 -45.65 -21.01 -16.84
CA ASN A 75 -46.09 -22.36 -17.21
C ASN A 75 -45.10 -23.08 -18.14
N GLN A 76 -44.48 -22.37 -19.09
CA GLN A 76 -43.42 -22.93 -19.94
C GLN A 76 -42.22 -23.39 -19.10
N ILE A 77 -41.81 -22.59 -18.12
CA ILE A 77 -40.71 -22.91 -17.19
C ILE A 77 -41.04 -24.14 -16.38
N LEU A 78 -42.26 -24.23 -15.84
CA LEU A 78 -42.69 -25.40 -15.09
C LEU A 78 -42.61 -26.69 -15.91
N ASN A 79 -42.85 -26.62 -17.22
CA ASN A 79 -42.85 -27.79 -18.10
C ASN A 79 -41.53 -28.02 -18.85
N ALA A 80 -40.52 -27.17 -18.66
CA ALA A 80 -39.22 -27.33 -19.30
C ALA A 80 -38.40 -28.48 -18.68
N TYR A 81 -37.39 -28.96 -19.42
CA TYR A 81 -36.46 -29.96 -18.93
C TYR A 81 -35.17 -29.30 -18.42
N TYR A 82 -34.77 -29.62 -17.20
CA TYR A 82 -33.60 -29.06 -16.52
C TYR A 82 -32.62 -30.15 -16.10
N THR A 83 -31.38 -30.04 -16.57
CA THR A 83 -30.26 -30.90 -16.14
C THR A 83 -29.76 -30.55 -14.74
N GLY A 84 -30.14 -29.37 -14.23
CA GLY A 84 -29.73 -28.85 -12.93
C GLY A 84 -28.99 -27.53 -13.07
N SER A 85 -29.72 -26.44 -13.26
CA SER A 85 -29.13 -25.11 -13.48
C SER A 85 -29.96 -24.03 -12.82
N PHE A 86 -29.35 -22.87 -12.59
CA PHE A 86 -30.11 -21.69 -12.20
C PHE A 86 -30.93 -21.14 -13.36
N LEU A 87 -32.14 -20.68 -13.05
CA LEU A 87 -32.98 -19.98 -14.01
C LEU A 87 -32.38 -18.60 -14.30
N GLN A 88 -32.43 -18.22 -15.57
CA GLN A 88 -32.08 -16.88 -16.01
C GLN A 88 -33.25 -15.92 -15.79
N MET A 89 -33.92 -15.96 -14.65
CA MET A 89 -34.93 -14.97 -14.26
C MET A 89 -35.21 -15.08 -12.76
N PHE A 90 -35.79 -14.02 -12.20
CA PHE A 90 -36.06 -13.94 -10.78
C PHE A 90 -37.48 -14.34 -10.46
N LEU A 91 -37.63 -15.15 -9.44
CA LEU A 91 -38.93 -15.42 -8.87
C LEU A 91 -39.26 -14.34 -7.85
N HIS A 92 -40.42 -13.73 -7.98
CA HIS A 92 -40.90 -12.66 -7.11
C HIS A 92 -41.95 -13.20 -6.14
N ASP A 93 -41.94 -12.71 -4.90
CA ASP A 93 -42.91 -13.06 -3.88
C ASP A 93 -43.83 -11.87 -3.58
N TYR A 94 -45.14 -12.08 -3.70
CA TYR A 94 -46.15 -11.06 -3.41
C TYR A 94 -46.14 -10.58 -1.96
N THR A 95 -45.70 -11.42 -1.02
CA THR A 95 -45.76 -11.13 0.42
C THR A 95 -44.56 -10.34 0.91
N SER A 96 -43.37 -10.64 0.40
CA SER A 96 -42.11 -10.06 0.85
C SER A 96 -41.55 -9.00 -0.11
N ASN A 97 -42.07 -8.92 -1.34
CA ASN A 97 -41.57 -8.08 -2.42
C ASN A 97 -40.05 -8.25 -2.65
N LYS A 98 -39.59 -9.50 -2.51
CA LYS A 98 -38.19 -9.90 -2.70
C LYS A 98 -38.03 -10.64 -4.03
N ASN A 99 -36.81 -10.50 -4.58
CA ASN A 99 -36.38 -11.26 -5.75
C ASN A 99 -35.57 -12.47 -5.30
N TYR A 100 -35.94 -13.63 -5.82
CA TYR A 100 -35.29 -14.89 -5.52
C TYR A 100 -34.62 -15.46 -6.75
N LEU A 101 -33.47 -16.08 -6.50
CA LEU A 101 -32.78 -16.90 -7.48
C LEU A 101 -33.30 -18.33 -7.37
N VAL A 102 -33.57 -18.96 -8.52
CA VAL A 102 -34.18 -20.30 -8.55
C VAL A 102 -33.25 -21.28 -9.24
N TYR A 103 -32.96 -22.39 -8.57
CA TYR A 103 -32.31 -23.56 -9.17
C TYR A 103 -33.36 -24.58 -9.56
N ALA A 104 -33.34 -25.03 -10.82
CA ALA A 104 -34.31 -25.98 -11.34
C ALA A 104 -33.64 -27.31 -11.73
N LYS A 105 -34.28 -28.42 -11.38
CA LYS A 105 -33.85 -29.78 -11.76
C LYS A 105 -35.02 -30.69 -12.06
N THR A 106 -34.92 -31.42 -13.18
CA THR A 106 -35.94 -32.38 -13.59
C THR A 106 -35.67 -33.77 -13.06
N PHE A 107 -36.70 -34.38 -12.46
CA PHE A 107 -36.77 -35.81 -12.20
C PHE A 107 -37.45 -36.50 -13.38
N SER A 108 -36.74 -37.40 -14.05
CA SER A 108 -37.24 -38.11 -15.23
C SER A 108 -37.39 -39.61 -15.00
N LYS A 109 -38.28 -40.28 -15.76
CA LYS A 109 -38.34 -41.76 -15.75
C LYS A 109 -37.19 -42.32 -16.58
N TYR A 110 -37.06 -43.64 -16.58
CA TYR A 110 -36.17 -44.41 -17.45
C TYR A 110 -36.27 -44.08 -18.96
N LYS A 111 -37.30 -43.35 -19.42
CA LYS A 111 -37.38 -42.84 -20.79
C LYS A 111 -36.79 -41.43 -20.88
N PRO A 112 -35.78 -41.20 -21.74
CA PRO A 112 -35.25 -39.86 -22.01
C PRO A 112 -36.37 -38.87 -22.37
N GLY A 113 -36.34 -37.69 -21.76
CA GLY A 113 -37.31 -36.60 -21.99
C GLY A 113 -38.66 -36.72 -21.27
N SER A 114 -38.91 -37.79 -20.50
CA SER A 114 -40.14 -37.89 -19.70
C SER A 114 -40.01 -37.18 -18.36
N ILE A 115 -40.82 -36.16 -18.09
CA ILE A 115 -40.81 -35.39 -16.84
C ILE A 115 -41.77 -36.05 -15.83
N ILE A 116 -41.23 -36.52 -14.70
CA ILE A 116 -42.04 -36.95 -13.55
C ILE A 116 -42.41 -35.73 -12.70
N ALA A 117 -41.40 -34.92 -12.41
CA ALA A 117 -41.51 -33.74 -11.59
C ALA A 117 -40.35 -32.79 -11.87
N ASN A 118 -40.57 -31.50 -11.65
CA ASN A 118 -39.52 -30.48 -11.68
C ASN A 118 -39.40 -29.87 -10.28
N ALA A 119 -38.21 -29.97 -9.69
CA ALA A 119 -37.91 -29.31 -8.43
C ALA A 119 -37.29 -27.94 -8.67
N PHE A 120 -37.75 -26.97 -7.88
CA PHE A 120 -37.30 -25.60 -7.87
C PHE A 120 -36.87 -25.25 -6.45
N ILE A 121 -35.61 -24.88 -6.29
CA ILE A 121 -35.02 -24.47 -5.01
C ILE A 121 -34.82 -22.97 -5.05
N ILE A 122 -35.32 -22.28 -4.01
CA ILE A 122 -35.41 -20.83 -3.94
C ILE A 122 -34.33 -20.31 -2.99
N PHE A 123 -33.51 -19.39 -3.49
CA PHE A 123 -32.43 -18.73 -2.75
C PHE A 123 -32.73 -17.24 -2.58
N ASP A 124 -32.63 -16.74 -1.34
CA ASP A 124 -32.77 -15.31 -1.05
C ASP A 124 -31.45 -14.59 -1.32
N LEU A 125 -31.45 -13.71 -2.32
CA LEU A 125 -30.29 -12.92 -2.71
C LEU A 125 -29.83 -11.96 -1.60
N SER A 126 -30.69 -11.59 -0.66
CA SER A 126 -30.31 -10.75 0.50
C SER A 126 -29.36 -11.46 1.47
N LYS A 127 -29.16 -12.78 1.35
CA LYS A 127 -28.17 -13.55 2.12
C LYS A 127 -26.77 -13.58 1.48
N LEU A 128 -26.63 -13.14 0.21
CA LEU A 128 -25.31 -13.06 -0.44
C LEU A 128 -24.31 -12.19 0.31
N PRO A 129 -24.66 -11.00 0.85
CA PRO A 129 -23.72 -10.19 1.62
C PRO A 129 -23.04 -10.93 2.76
N SER A 130 -23.77 -11.74 3.53
CA SER A 130 -23.17 -12.51 4.63
C SER A 130 -22.18 -13.55 4.14
N ILE A 131 -22.38 -14.12 2.95
CA ILE A 131 -21.45 -15.08 2.34
C ILE A 131 -20.16 -14.35 1.94
N PHE A 132 -20.25 -13.21 1.26
CA PHE A 132 -19.06 -12.44 0.86
C PHE A 132 -18.32 -11.84 2.06
N ASN A 133 -19.03 -11.29 3.03
CA ASN A 133 -18.42 -10.68 4.23
C ASN A 133 -17.75 -11.70 5.17
N SER A 134 -18.00 -13.00 4.98
CA SER A 134 -17.31 -14.05 5.75
C SER A 134 -15.83 -14.21 5.37
N TYR A 135 -15.42 -13.65 4.23
CA TYR A 135 -14.04 -13.67 3.76
C TYR A 135 -13.34 -12.34 4.10
N PRO A 136 -12.39 -12.31 5.06
CA PRO A 136 -11.75 -11.07 5.51
C PRO A 136 -10.92 -10.35 4.42
N GLU A 137 -10.53 -11.06 3.37
CA GLU A 137 -9.88 -10.52 2.16
C GLU A 137 -10.82 -9.58 1.36
N VAL A 138 -12.13 -9.65 1.60
CA VAL A 138 -13.17 -8.83 0.97
C VAL A 138 -13.25 -7.43 1.59
N ASN A 139 -12.56 -7.13 2.68
CA ASN A 139 -12.51 -5.76 3.23
C ASN A 139 -11.85 -4.73 2.28
N ILE A 140 -11.09 -5.19 1.27
CA ILE A 140 -10.50 -4.35 0.22
C ILE A 140 -11.43 -4.28 -1.01
N ILE A 141 -12.51 -5.05 -1.02
CA ILE A 141 -13.50 -5.07 -2.10
C ILE A 141 -14.55 -4.02 -1.77
N GLY A 142 -14.59 -2.95 -2.57
CA GLY A 142 -15.53 -1.85 -2.38
C GLY A 142 -16.97 -2.27 -2.64
N ASN A 143 -17.23 -2.85 -3.82
CA ASN A 143 -18.54 -3.42 -4.16
C ASN A 143 -18.38 -4.69 -4.98
N TYR A 144 -19.38 -5.57 -4.92
CA TYR A 144 -19.48 -6.76 -5.75
C TYR A 144 -20.84 -6.82 -6.44
N MET A 145 -20.86 -7.33 -7.66
CA MET A 145 -22.08 -7.60 -8.41
C MET A 145 -21.96 -8.90 -9.18
N ILE A 146 -23.10 -9.50 -9.47
CA ILE A 146 -23.21 -10.66 -10.32
C ILE A 146 -24.10 -10.22 -11.49
N ILE A 147 -23.61 -10.39 -12.70
CA ILE A 147 -24.40 -10.12 -13.91
C ILE A 147 -24.41 -11.35 -14.80
N THR A 148 -25.41 -11.45 -15.66
CA THR A 148 -25.41 -12.44 -16.74
C THR A 148 -24.52 -11.99 -17.91
N LYS A 149 -24.18 -12.90 -18.81
CA LYS A 149 -23.41 -12.60 -20.03
C LYS A 149 -24.07 -11.57 -20.96
N ASP A 150 -25.40 -11.51 -20.96
CA ASP A 150 -26.21 -10.51 -21.67
C ASP A 150 -26.32 -9.16 -20.95
N GLY A 151 -25.77 -9.06 -19.72
CA GLY A 151 -25.67 -7.81 -18.99
C GLY A 151 -26.81 -7.49 -18.05
N ARG A 152 -27.64 -8.48 -17.73
CA ARG A 152 -28.68 -8.30 -16.71
C ARG A 152 -28.06 -8.45 -15.32
N LEU A 153 -28.36 -7.51 -14.43
CA LEU A 153 -27.91 -7.54 -13.04
C LEU A 153 -28.65 -8.66 -12.28
N ILE A 154 -27.91 -9.67 -11.83
CA ILE A 154 -28.40 -10.74 -10.94
C ILE A 154 -28.43 -10.23 -9.50
N TYR A 155 -27.34 -9.61 -9.09
CA TYR A 155 -27.18 -9.08 -7.75
C TYR A 155 -26.25 -7.87 -7.79
N GLY A 156 -26.57 -6.84 -7.01
CA GLY A 156 -25.70 -5.70 -6.77
C GLY A 156 -25.88 -5.23 -5.33
N GLN A 157 -24.80 -4.70 -4.75
CA GLN A 157 -24.86 -4.17 -3.40
C GLN A 157 -25.84 -2.98 -3.33
N PRO A 158 -26.58 -2.80 -2.22
CA PRO A 158 -27.41 -1.61 -2.04
C PRO A 158 -26.54 -0.35 -2.02
N ASN A 159 -26.97 0.72 -2.70
CA ASN A 159 -26.29 2.04 -2.80
C ASN A 159 -25.03 2.13 -3.68
N SER A 160 -24.67 1.10 -4.44
CA SER A 160 -23.58 1.20 -5.42
C SER A 160 -24.04 1.78 -6.75
N ILE A 161 -23.16 2.57 -7.37
CA ILE A 161 -23.39 3.26 -8.64
C ILE A 161 -23.17 2.26 -9.78
N TYR A 162 -24.16 1.40 -10.04
CA TYR A 162 -24.20 0.61 -11.25
C TYR A 162 -24.95 1.39 -12.32
N ASN A 163 -24.26 1.83 -13.37
CA ASN A 163 -24.90 2.40 -14.54
C ASN A 163 -24.81 1.43 -15.74
N ASN A 164 -25.75 1.54 -16.66
CA ASN A 164 -25.80 0.70 -17.86
C ASN A 164 -24.52 0.86 -18.72
N GLU A 165 -23.87 2.02 -18.64
CA GLU A 165 -22.62 2.28 -19.35
C GLU A 165 -21.48 1.40 -18.83
N MET A 166 -21.25 1.37 -17.51
CA MET A 166 -20.26 0.52 -16.83
C MET A 166 -20.51 -0.95 -17.16
N ILE A 167 -21.75 -1.41 -17.05
CA ILE A 167 -22.14 -2.79 -17.39
C ILE A 167 -21.79 -3.09 -18.86
N SER A 168 -22.11 -2.18 -19.78
CA SER A 168 -21.80 -2.35 -21.20
C SER A 168 -20.31 -2.42 -21.49
N GLN A 169 -19.48 -1.64 -20.77
CA GLN A 169 -18.03 -1.68 -20.89
C GLN A 169 -17.46 -3.00 -20.35
N ILE A 170 -18.03 -3.53 -19.25
CA ILE A 170 -17.62 -4.80 -18.65
C ILE A 170 -17.82 -5.98 -19.60
N ILE A 171 -18.98 -6.02 -20.26
CA ILE A 171 -19.36 -7.09 -21.19
C ILE A 171 -18.54 -7.02 -22.48
N LYS A 172 -18.32 -5.80 -23.01
CA LYS A 172 -17.56 -5.60 -24.27
C LYS A 172 -16.06 -5.85 -24.11
N SER A 173 -15.53 -5.63 -22.92
CA SER A 173 -14.12 -5.89 -22.65
C SER A 173 -13.82 -7.40 -22.75
N ASN A 174 -12.64 -7.75 -23.25
CA ASN A 174 -12.09 -9.11 -23.13
C ASN A 174 -11.06 -9.24 -21.99
N SER A 175 -10.74 -8.14 -21.31
CA SER A 175 -9.78 -8.12 -20.20
C SER A 175 -10.46 -8.53 -18.89
N SER A 176 -9.73 -9.26 -18.04
CA SER A 176 -10.16 -9.62 -16.69
C SER A 176 -10.24 -8.43 -15.73
N TYR A 177 -9.69 -7.28 -16.13
CA TYR A 177 -9.71 -6.03 -15.36
C TYR A 177 -10.07 -4.85 -16.26
N ILE A 178 -10.77 -3.87 -15.70
CA ILE A 178 -11.22 -2.64 -16.38
C ILE A 178 -11.11 -1.49 -15.39
N GLU A 179 -10.65 -0.33 -15.84
CA GLU A 179 -10.66 0.89 -15.04
C GLU A 179 -11.88 1.74 -15.41
N TYR A 180 -12.63 2.19 -14.40
CA TYR A 180 -13.83 3.02 -14.58
C TYR A 180 -14.01 3.97 -13.41
N ASN A 181 -13.99 5.28 -13.66
CA ASN A 181 -14.27 6.35 -12.68
C ASN A 181 -13.62 6.14 -11.29
N ASP A 182 -12.30 6.00 -11.23
CA ASP A 182 -11.51 5.72 -10.02
C ASP A 182 -11.71 4.34 -9.38
N PHE A 183 -12.35 3.39 -10.08
CA PHE A 183 -12.46 2.00 -9.67
C PHE A 183 -11.71 1.08 -10.60
N ILE A 184 -11.04 0.07 -10.02
CA ILE A 184 -10.57 -1.11 -10.73
C ILE A 184 -11.65 -2.17 -10.59
N ILE A 185 -12.17 -2.60 -11.73
CA ILE A 185 -13.22 -3.60 -11.85
C ILE A 185 -12.58 -4.90 -12.33
N SER A 186 -12.55 -5.91 -11.47
CA SER A 186 -12.13 -7.26 -11.79
C SER A 186 -13.34 -8.09 -12.16
N LYS A 187 -13.23 -8.90 -13.21
CA LYS A 187 -14.29 -9.80 -13.66
C LYS A 187 -13.81 -11.24 -13.79
N ASN A 188 -14.65 -12.17 -13.38
CA ASN A 188 -14.46 -13.60 -13.54
C ASN A 188 -15.74 -14.24 -14.09
N ILE A 189 -15.60 -15.26 -14.93
CA ILE A 189 -16.72 -15.95 -15.55
C ILE A 189 -16.93 -17.27 -14.80
N SER A 190 -18.17 -17.59 -14.46
CA SER A 190 -18.54 -18.93 -13.98
C SER A 190 -18.21 -19.99 -15.05
N GLY A 191 -18.28 -21.27 -14.68
CA GLY A 191 -18.13 -22.37 -15.63
C GLY A 191 -19.10 -22.28 -16.82
N GLU A 192 -18.81 -23.08 -17.87
CA GLU A 192 -19.49 -23.04 -19.18
C GLU A 192 -21.02 -23.14 -19.11
N GLU A 193 -21.58 -23.79 -18.08
CA GLU A 193 -23.01 -24.05 -17.97
C GLU A 193 -23.83 -22.86 -17.43
N GLU A 194 -23.27 -22.06 -16.51
CA GLU A 194 -24.03 -21.01 -15.80
C GLU A 194 -23.85 -19.61 -16.41
N SER A 195 -22.73 -19.37 -17.12
CA SER A 195 -22.43 -18.11 -17.83
C SER A 195 -22.65 -16.81 -17.01
N TRP A 196 -22.44 -16.84 -15.70
CA TRP A 196 -22.46 -15.67 -14.83
C TRP A 196 -21.11 -14.97 -14.83
N LEU A 197 -21.16 -13.65 -14.69
CA LEU A 197 -20.00 -12.79 -14.53
C LEU A 197 -19.99 -12.28 -13.09
N TYR A 198 -19.01 -12.74 -12.33
CA TYR A 198 -18.70 -12.25 -11.00
C TYR A 198 -17.81 -11.02 -11.14
N ILE A 199 -18.29 -9.89 -10.63
CA ILE A 199 -17.60 -8.62 -10.78
C ILE A 199 -17.36 -8.02 -9.41
N VAL A 200 -16.13 -7.58 -9.22
CA VAL A 200 -15.66 -6.94 -8.00
C VAL A 200 -15.08 -5.59 -8.41
N SER A 201 -15.55 -4.52 -7.77
CA SER A 201 -15.02 -3.18 -7.95
C SER A 201 -14.31 -2.74 -6.68
N THR A 202 -13.09 -2.24 -6.84
CA THR A 202 -12.32 -1.67 -5.75
C THR A 202 -11.91 -0.25 -6.09
N SER A 203 -12.06 0.67 -5.13
CA SER A 203 -11.61 2.05 -5.27
C SER A 203 -10.09 2.10 -5.40
N THR A 204 -9.59 2.75 -6.45
CA THR A 204 -8.16 2.98 -6.66
C THR A 204 -7.55 3.72 -5.47
N LYS A 205 -8.30 4.61 -4.81
CA LYS A 205 -7.84 5.32 -3.60
C LYS A 205 -7.61 4.38 -2.42
N GLU A 206 -8.48 3.39 -2.24
CA GLU A 206 -8.35 2.41 -1.16
C GLU A 206 -7.21 1.43 -1.44
N LEU A 207 -7.05 1.00 -2.70
CA LEU A 207 -5.91 0.16 -3.12
C LEU A 207 -4.57 0.87 -2.94
N LEU A 208 -4.51 2.16 -3.27
CA LEU A 208 -3.29 2.95 -3.18
C LEU A 208 -3.06 3.55 -1.79
N LYS A 209 -3.97 3.38 -0.82
CA LYS A 209 -3.83 3.92 0.54
C LYS A 209 -2.49 3.56 1.19
N PRO A 210 -2.01 2.29 1.14
CA PRO A 210 -0.70 1.95 1.70
C PRO A 210 0.46 2.69 1.02
N ILE A 211 0.33 3.00 -0.27
CA ILE A 211 1.35 3.75 -1.01
C ILE A 211 1.35 5.22 -0.59
N PHE A 212 0.17 5.80 -0.34
CA PHE A 212 0.07 7.15 0.20
C PHE A 212 0.63 7.25 1.63
N ASP A 213 0.37 6.25 2.47
CA ASP A 213 0.92 6.20 3.83
C ASP A 213 2.45 6.13 3.80
N ILE A 214 3.04 5.25 2.96
CA ILE A 214 4.50 5.17 2.78
C ILE A 214 5.08 6.48 2.26
N ARG A 215 4.36 7.17 1.37
CA ARG A 215 4.80 8.46 0.82
C ARG A 215 4.85 9.53 1.90
N GLU A 216 3.86 9.57 2.79
CA GLU A 216 3.82 10.51 3.91
C GLU A 216 4.98 10.25 4.89
N ASP A 217 5.18 8.99 5.28
CA ASP A 217 6.29 8.58 6.15
C ASP A 217 7.65 8.91 5.53
N SER A 218 7.81 8.65 4.24
CA SER A 218 9.04 8.97 3.49
C SER A 218 9.30 10.48 3.47
N PHE A 219 8.25 11.29 3.34
CA PHE A 219 8.36 12.74 3.34
C PHE A 219 8.75 13.29 4.72
N ILE A 220 8.16 12.74 5.79
CA ILE A 220 8.53 13.06 7.18
C ILE A 220 10.00 12.70 7.43
N LEU A 221 10.43 11.49 7.04
CA LEU A 221 11.80 11.03 7.18
C LEU A 221 12.77 11.97 6.43
N PHE A 222 12.41 12.37 5.21
CA PHE A 222 13.21 13.31 4.42
C PHE A 222 13.39 14.66 5.12
N ILE A 223 12.33 15.23 5.70
CA ILE A 223 12.41 16.47 6.49
C ILE A 223 13.32 16.28 7.71
N VAL A 224 13.18 15.18 8.43
CA VAL A 224 14.02 14.87 9.60
C VAL A 224 15.49 14.81 9.20
N LEU A 225 15.82 14.13 8.09
CA LEU A 225 17.19 14.07 7.58
C LEU A 225 17.76 15.43 7.22
N ILE A 226 16.96 16.32 6.60
CA ILE A 226 17.39 17.69 6.31
C ILE A 226 17.70 18.45 7.60
N VAL A 227 16.80 18.40 8.58
CA VAL A 227 17.00 19.10 9.86
C VAL A 227 18.23 18.56 10.59
N CYS A 228 18.40 17.24 10.65
CA CYS A 228 19.59 16.60 11.21
C CYS A 228 20.86 17.03 10.47
N SER A 229 20.85 17.08 9.14
CA SER A 229 22.01 17.50 8.33
C SER A 229 22.39 18.95 8.60
N ILE A 230 21.41 19.85 8.71
CA ILE A 230 21.63 21.26 9.05
C ILE A 230 22.22 21.40 10.46
N LEU A 231 21.65 20.69 11.44
CA LEU A 231 22.16 20.71 12.82
C LEU A 231 23.59 20.18 12.90
N LEU A 232 23.88 19.08 12.20
CA LEU A 232 25.19 18.45 12.18
C LEU A 232 26.23 19.36 11.50
N ALA A 233 25.85 19.99 10.38
CA ALA A 233 26.67 21.00 9.70
C ALA A 233 26.93 22.22 10.60
N TYR A 234 25.93 22.67 11.36
CA TYR A 234 26.06 23.78 12.30
C TYR A 234 27.03 23.45 13.46
N ILE A 235 26.91 22.27 14.06
CA ILE A 235 27.81 21.79 15.12
C ILE A 235 29.24 21.67 14.59
N LEU A 236 29.43 21.06 13.41
CA LEU A 236 30.74 20.95 12.78
C LEU A 236 31.33 22.32 12.45
N SER A 237 30.51 23.27 12.00
CA SER A 237 30.94 24.64 11.73
C SER A 237 31.43 25.34 13.00
N ILE A 238 30.73 25.20 14.13
CA ILE A 238 31.16 25.78 15.41
C ILE A 238 32.47 25.14 15.88
N ASN A 239 32.54 23.81 15.92
CA ASN A 239 33.73 23.09 16.38
C ASN A 239 34.96 23.37 15.51
N SER A 240 34.77 23.57 14.21
CA SER A 240 35.88 23.88 13.29
C SER A 240 36.27 25.36 13.33
N TYR A 241 35.31 26.27 13.54
CA TYR A 241 35.57 27.71 13.53
C TYR A 241 36.15 28.23 14.85
N GLN A 242 35.76 27.65 15.98
CA GLN A 242 36.22 28.09 17.31
C GLN A 242 37.74 28.02 17.52
N PRO A 243 38.47 26.94 17.17
CA PRO A 243 39.93 26.91 17.29
C PRO A 243 40.60 27.94 16.35
N ILE A 244 40.06 28.16 15.15
CA ILE A 244 40.56 29.17 14.21
C ILE A 244 40.40 30.58 14.80
N LYS A 245 39.22 30.86 15.39
CA LYS A 245 38.96 32.13 16.06
C LYS A 245 39.86 32.34 17.28
N ASN A 246 40.14 31.29 18.06
CA ASN A 246 41.04 31.37 19.21
C ASN A 246 42.48 31.68 18.76
N LEU A 247 42.99 30.98 17.74
CA LEU A 247 44.28 31.30 17.13
C LEU A 247 44.33 32.74 16.64
N LEU A 248 43.28 33.20 15.95
CA LEU A 248 43.20 34.58 15.49
C LEU A 248 43.24 35.57 16.67
N SER A 249 42.54 35.26 17.77
CA SER A 249 42.50 36.12 18.96
C SER A 249 43.84 36.20 19.71
N GLU A 250 44.62 35.12 19.69
CA GLU A 250 45.98 35.08 20.27
C GLU A 250 46.99 35.82 19.39
N ILE A 251 46.81 35.76 18.07
CA ILE A 251 47.69 36.42 17.09
C ILE A 251 47.32 37.91 16.93
N LYS A 252 46.06 38.29 17.16
CA LYS A 252 45.55 39.67 17.04
C LYS A 252 46.37 40.74 17.80
N PRO A 253 46.76 40.57 19.07
CA PRO A 253 47.58 41.56 19.77
C PRO A 253 48.98 41.73 19.15
N ILE A 254 49.52 40.66 18.54
CA ILE A 254 50.77 40.74 17.75
C ILE A 254 50.48 41.41 16.39
N LEU A 255 49.28 41.27 15.83
CA LEU A 255 48.87 41.96 14.61
C LEU A 255 48.73 43.48 14.81
N ASP A 256 48.07 43.90 15.89
CA ASP A 256 47.75 45.30 16.17
C ASP A 256 49.02 46.14 16.46
N GLN A 257 50.12 45.52 16.89
CA GLN A 257 51.43 46.19 17.02
C GLN A 257 52.17 46.35 15.68
N PHE A 258 51.84 45.58 14.65
CA PHE A 258 52.64 45.45 13.43
C PHE A 258 51.92 45.88 12.13
N VAL A 259 50.62 46.22 12.20
CA VAL A 259 49.79 46.64 11.07
C VAL A 259 49.25 48.06 11.30
N ILE A 260 49.57 48.99 10.39
CA ILE A 260 49.00 50.35 10.34
C ILE A 260 47.47 50.24 10.13
N PRO A 261 46.63 50.96 10.89
CA PRO A 261 45.18 50.79 10.84
C PRO A 261 44.65 51.26 9.49
N THR A 262 44.41 50.32 8.58
CA THR A 262 43.60 50.59 7.38
C THR A 262 42.18 50.17 7.69
N MET A 263 41.34 51.21 7.76
CA MET A 263 39.88 51.25 7.85
C MET A 263 39.10 49.94 7.98
N LYS A 264 38.39 49.82 9.11
CA LYS A 264 37.08 49.20 9.32
C LYS A 264 36.52 48.44 8.11
N SER A 265 36.95 47.20 7.92
CA SER A 265 36.21 46.24 7.09
C SER A 265 35.47 45.28 8.00
N LYS A 266 34.15 45.24 7.83
CA LYS A 266 33.23 44.37 8.57
C LYS A 266 33.62 42.92 8.24
N ALA A 267 33.97 42.17 9.28
CA ALA A 267 34.48 40.81 9.26
C ALA A 267 33.92 39.96 8.11
N ASN A 268 34.78 39.66 7.14
CA ASN A 268 34.52 38.67 6.11
C ASN A 268 35.57 37.57 6.30
N ILE A 269 35.15 36.32 6.43
CA ILE A 269 35.98 35.15 6.81
C ILE A 269 37.20 34.98 5.88
N LYS A 270 37.09 35.41 4.62
CA LYS A 270 38.22 35.44 3.66
C LYS A 270 39.38 36.34 4.10
N ASP A 271 39.10 37.37 4.88
CA ASP A 271 40.10 38.33 5.34
C ASP A 271 40.91 37.77 6.52
N GLU A 272 40.28 36.95 7.38
CA GLU A 272 40.94 36.33 8.55
C GLU A 272 42.05 35.34 8.13
N PHE A 273 41.79 34.47 7.16
CA PHE A 273 42.82 33.55 6.64
C PHE A 273 43.94 34.27 5.91
N LYS A 274 43.61 35.33 5.17
CA LYS A 274 44.59 36.15 4.46
C LYS A 274 45.50 36.90 5.44
N GLN A 275 44.96 37.35 6.57
CA GLN A 275 45.73 37.96 7.66
C GLN A 275 46.70 36.97 8.31
N ILE A 276 46.28 35.72 8.54
CA ILE A 276 47.19 34.66 9.04
C ILE A 276 48.34 34.42 8.04
N GLU A 277 48.04 34.32 6.75
CA GLU A 277 49.04 34.09 5.70
C GLU A 277 50.09 35.21 5.64
N ILE A 278 49.66 36.47 5.68
CA ILE A 278 50.55 37.64 5.67
C ILE A 278 51.47 37.64 6.90
N THR A 279 50.93 37.26 8.06
CA THR A 279 51.69 37.24 9.33
C THR A 279 52.77 36.17 9.33
N LEU A 280 52.44 34.95 8.88
CA LEU A 280 53.42 33.87 8.76
C LEU A 280 54.55 34.22 7.80
N LYS A 281 54.23 34.83 6.66
CA LYS A 281 55.23 35.30 5.69
C LYS A 281 56.16 36.36 6.28
N LYS A 282 55.61 37.30 7.06
CA LYS A 282 56.40 38.35 7.71
C LYS A 282 57.27 37.81 8.84
N MET A 283 56.75 36.91 9.69
CA MET A 283 57.55 36.25 10.73
C MET A 283 58.72 35.45 10.15
N ALA A 284 58.49 34.72 9.05
CA ALA A 284 59.56 34.00 8.36
C ALA A 284 60.64 34.96 7.83
N TYR A 285 60.24 36.08 7.24
CA TYR A 285 61.14 37.11 6.74
C TYR A 285 61.94 37.80 7.86
N ASP A 286 61.28 38.16 8.97
CA ASP A 286 61.93 38.81 10.10
C ASP A 286 62.93 37.87 10.79
N ASN A 287 62.62 36.58 10.89
CA ASN A 287 63.52 35.57 11.43
C ASN A 287 64.76 35.36 10.54
N GLN A 288 64.57 35.33 9.22
CA GLN A 288 65.69 35.30 8.27
C GLN A 288 66.57 36.56 8.43
N THR A 289 65.95 37.74 8.50
CA THR A 289 66.67 39.01 8.66
C THR A 289 67.42 39.08 10.00
N ALA A 290 66.81 38.59 11.08
CA ALA A 290 67.46 38.51 12.40
C ALA A 290 68.67 37.56 12.37
N THR A 291 68.52 36.40 11.71
CA THR A 291 69.62 35.44 11.53
C THR A 291 70.78 36.05 10.74
N GLU A 292 70.49 36.80 9.68
CA GLU A 292 71.50 37.51 8.88
C GLU A 292 72.19 38.61 9.70
N ARG A 293 71.43 39.39 10.49
CA ARG A 293 71.99 40.40 11.40
C ARG A 293 72.90 39.78 12.46
N ILE A 294 72.49 38.69 13.09
CA ILE A 294 73.32 37.94 14.06
C ILE A 294 74.62 37.47 13.40
N LYS A 295 74.54 36.88 12.20
CA LYS A 295 75.73 36.47 11.43
C LYS A 295 76.64 37.67 11.11
N SER A 296 76.07 38.82 10.75
CA SER A 296 76.84 40.03 10.44
C SER A 296 77.51 40.66 11.67
N MET A 297 76.98 40.46 12.86
CA MET A 297 77.56 40.92 14.13
C MET A 297 78.62 39.96 14.69
N MET A 298 78.65 38.71 14.23
CA MET A 298 79.59 37.67 14.69
C MET A 298 81.08 38.06 14.56
N PRO A 299 81.54 38.76 13.50
CA PRO A 299 82.91 39.28 13.42
C PRO A 299 83.21 40.34 14.47
N VAL A 300 82.25 41.21 14.81
CA VAL A 300 82.41 42.26 15.84
C VAL A 300 82.52 41.64 17.22
N VAL A 301 81.67 40.64 17.51
CA VAL A 301 81.74 39.85 18.75
C VAL A 301 83.08 39.12 18.84
N ARG A 302 83.53 38.48 17.76
CA ARG A 302 84.84 37.82 17.67
C ARG A 302 86.00 38.78 17.93
N ASN A 303 85.95 39.98 17.35
CA ASN A 303 87.02 40.97 17.50
C ASN A 303 87.05 41.57 18.90
N ASN A 304 85.88 41.83 19.50
CA ASN A 304 85.80 42.26 20.90
C ASN A 304 86.27 41.16 21.87
N LEU A 305 85.95 39.89 21.62
CA LEU A 305 86.48 38.77 22.43
C LEU A 305 88.01 38.70 22.36
N LEU A 306 88.59 38.86 21.16
CA LEU A 306 90.06 38.92 20.98
C LEU A 306 90.68 40.12 21.71
N LEU A 307 90.07 41.31 21.62
CA LEU A 307 90.54 42.49 22.33
C LEU A 307 90.42 42.35 23.85
N SER A 308 89.33 41.75 24.36
CA SER A 308 89.14 41.47 25.78
C SER A 308 90.14 40.43 26.30
N PHE A 309 90.55 39.47 25.47
CA PHE A 309 91.63 38.53 25.78
C PHE A 309 93.00 39.21 25.82
N LEU A 310 93.35 39.97 24.78
CA LEU A 310 94.64 40.68 24.68
C LEU A 310 94.84 41.71 25.80
N ASN A 311 93.76 42.36 26.24
CA ASN A 311 93.81 43.35 27.32
C ASN A 311 93.75 42.73 28.74
N GLY A 312 93.77 41.39 28.87
CA GLY A 312 93.82 40.70 30.17
C GLY A 312 92.56 40.82 31.02
N ASN A 313 91.44 41.27 30.44
CA ASN A 313 90.18 41.50 31.15
C ASN A 313 89.27 40.27 31.20
N MET A 314 89.69 39.14 30.62
CA MET A 314 88.96 37.87 30.70
C MET A 314 89.41 37.10 31.94
N LYS A 315 88.56 37.08 32.98
CA LYS A 315 88.72 36.19 34.13
C LYS A 315 88.10 34.85 33.79
N THR A 316 88.93 33.86 33.53
CA THR A 316 88.53 32.47 33.42
C THR A 316 89.26 31.67 34.49
N GLU A 317 88.50 30.97 35.33
CA GLU A 317 89.08 30.21 36.46
C GLU A 317 89.77 28.90 36.02
N LYS A 318 89.57 28.47 34.77
CA LYS A 318 90.18 27.26 34.20
C LYS A 318 90.59 27.49 32.75
N GLU A 319 91.79 27.03 32.41
CA GLU A 319 92.42 27.19 31.08
C GLU A 319 91.63 26.44 29.97
N ASP A 320 91.03 25.29 30.31
CA ASP A 320 90.18 24.47 29.42
C ASP A 320 88.89 25.16 28.94
N ASP A 321 88.38 26.16 29.68
CA ASP A 321 87.16 26.89 29.33
C ASP A 321 87.42 27.98 28.28
N LEU A 322 88.65 28.52 28.23
CA LEU A 322 89.06 29.50 27.22
C LEU A 322 89.09 28.87 25.83
N ASP A 323 89.69 27.69 25.70
CA ASP A 323 89.81 26.99 24.41
C ASP A 323 88.45 26.61 23.84
N ARG A 324 87.49 26.22 24.69
CA ARG A 324 86.10 25.96 24.27
C ARG A 324 85.38 27.22 23.78
N ILE A 325 85.61 28.37 24.43
CA ILE A 325 85.03 29.66 24.02
C ILE A 325 85.66 30.13 22.69
N PHE A 326 86.96 29.94 22.49
CA PHE A 326 87.62 30.28 21.24
C PHE A 326 87.23 29.35 20.08
N LEU A 327 87.10 28.05 20.33
CA LEU A 327 86.65 27.06 19.33
C LEU A 327 85.19 27.29 18.90
N SER A 328 84.30 27.61 19.83
CA SER A 328 82.88 27.93 19.52
C SER A 328 82.69 29.23 18.73
N HIS A 329 83.72 30.09 18.68
CA HIS A 329 83.73 31.34 17.91
C HIS A 329 84.72 31.31 16.73
N GLY A 330 85.25 30.13 16.38
CA GLY A 330 86.06 29.89 15.17
C GLY A 330 87.47 30.49 15.21
N ILE A 331 88.04 30.69 16.40
CA ILE A 331 89.41 31.17 16.62
C ILE A 331 90.31 29.96 16.89
N TYR A 332 91.37 29.80 16.09
CA TYR A 332 92.37 28.73 16.22
C TYR A 332 93.74 29.35 16.47
N PHE A 333 94.47 28.84 17.47
CA PHE A 333 95.87 29.17 17.69
C PHE A 333 96.72 27.98 17.24
N GLN A 334 97.55 28.17 16.22
CA GLN A 334 98.61 27.22 15.88
C GLN A 334 99.83 27.55 16.74
N TYR A 335 100.25 26.61 17.57
CA TYR A 335 101.54 26.69 18.26
C TYR A 335 102.59 26.02 17.36
N GLU A 336 103.59 26.79 16.92
CA GLU A 336 104.87 26.27 16.40
C GLU A 336 105.88 26.06 17.52
#